data_AF-A0A0P8BL58-F1
#
_entry.id   AF-A0A0P8BL58-F1
#
_cell.length_a   1.000
_cell.length_b   1.000
_cell.length_c   1.000
_cell.angle_alpha   90.00
_cell.angle_beta   90.00
_cell.angle_gamma   90.00
#
_symmetry.space_group_name_H-M   'P 1'
#
loop_
_entity.id
_entity.type
_entity.pdbx_description
1 polymer ?
#
loop_
_entity_poly.entity_id
_entity_poly.type
_entity_poly.pdbx_seq_one_letter_code
_entity_poly.pdbx_strand_id
1 'polypeptide(L)'
;MSKNELIHPSEPINGRTLSNLKAVLESYLGGGEIRDLDLALLMNVPLNRLSQLKRAKSSVYTVGRAAEQSVLQQDTTGDDDVELPGIRPSQAVLVRLLLKCPQLVPIPLRPTSVEVFELLQPFINAIGEGQSVRPGAKSGFAPLFGRSYISSYKMLSEGAAGIQSAGLPVARLQLLVVGKYAELFKAELQGIVSVSDDAPDYVINALKRHDGWALLREKDSLTDWLDDEAHLSFESAVHKTFGKWFNDCYLAVLRDEAKSRDLDPFNALVRGKWVNNSPVSDDKFLSYDRFCRPILGRSDSLFALFRESFGLTSAEAYWVLGLQVKAFYRFRQRPQQRVDAPTAILLRYLFRYPEDIRFLISEPMAGHAVLAYLKQEDKKFKLGQLAPLFGASRVMSYEFANPETPCPFFARRLSMIFRVGIQAGIPIYSLLKESVEEEIEARGIDPGQFAKDGRWHK
;
A
#
# COMPACT_ATOMS: atom_id res chain seq x y z
N MET A 1 3.62 -35.14 -12.73
CA MET A 1 2.43 -34.59 -12.07
C MET A 1 2.09 -33.29 -12.77
N SER A 2 0.86 -33.10 -13.28
CA SER A 2 0.50 -31.83 -13.94
C SER A 2 0.49 -30.71 -12.91
N LYS A 3 1.35 -29.69 -13.09
CA LYS A 3 1.32 -28.49 -12.25
C LYS A 3 -0.06 -27.81 -12.42
N ASN A 4 -0.59 -27.24 -11.34
CA ASN A 4 -1.86 -26.52 -11.39
C ASN A 4 -1.71 -25.24 -12.22
N GLU A 5 -2.34 -25.18 -13.40
CA GLU A 5 -2.26 -24.06 -14.35
C GLU A 5 -2.73 -22.71 -13.76
N LEU A 6 -3.55 -22.72 -12.70
CA LEU A 6 -3.98 -21.50 -12.03
C LEU A 6 -2.80 -20.76 -11.37
N ILE A 7 -1.87 -21.53 -10.78
CA ILE A 7 -0.74 -21.01 -9.99
C ILE A 7 0.62 -21.19 -10.69
N HIS A 8 0.72 -22.11 -11.64
CA HIS A 8 1.88 -22.36 -12.50
C HIS A 8 1.47 -22.33 -13.98
N PRO A 9 1.18 -21.14 -14.54
CA PRO A 9 0.80 -21.02 -15.94
C PRO A 9 1.95 -21.47 -16.85
N SER A 10 1.67 -22.40 -17.77
CA SER A 10 2.66 -22.90 -18.74
C SER A 10 2.99 -21.89 -19.85
N GLU A 11 2.06 -20.99 -20.17
CA GLU A 11 2.24 -19.93 -21.16
C GLU A 11 2.92 -18.67 -20.58
N PRO A 12 3.53 -17.80 -21.42
CA PRO A 12 4.00 -16.49 -20.99
C PRO A 12 2.90 -15.67 -20.34
N ILE A 13 3.23 -15.00 -19.22
CA ILE A 13 2.25 -14.19 -18.51
C ILE A 13 1.67 -13.11 -19.42
N ASN A 14 0.35 -13.01 -19.43
CA ASN A 14 -0.41 -12.03 -20.21
C ASN A 14 -1.51 -11.40 -19.34
N GLY A 15 -2.28 -10.48 -19.92
CA GLY A 15 -3.33 -9.74 -19.23
C GLY A 15 -4.42 -10.64 -18.62
N ARG A 16 -4.71 -11.81 -19.21
CA ARG A 16 -5.68 -12.76 -18.65
C ARG A 16 -5.20 -13.36 -17.33
N THR A 17 -3.89 -13.57 -17.20
CA THR A 17 -3.29 -14.09 -15.96
C THR A 17 -3.47 -13.12 -14.78
N LEU A 18 -3.67 -11.82 -15.03
CA LEU A 18 -3.98 -10.86 -13.96
C LEU A 18 -5.33 -11.15 -13.28
N SER A 19 -6.28 -11.75 -14.00
CA SER A 19 -7.55 -12.20 -13.41
C SER A 19 -7.34 -13.38 -12.46
N ASN A 20 -6.44 -14.31 -12.81
CA ASN A 20 -6.07 -15.42 -11.93
C ASN A 20 -5.37 -14.88 -10.67
N LEU A 21 -4.42 -13.96 -10.84
CA LEU A 21 -3.76 -13.31 -9.71
C LEU A 21 -4.77 -12.61 -8.80
N LYS A 22 -5.73 -11.89 -9.37
CA LYS A 22 -6.81 -11.26 -8.61
C LYS A 22 -7.55 -12.29 -7.76
N ALA A 23 -8.01 -13.39 -8.35
CA ALA A 23 -8.76 -14.44 -7.64
C ALA A 23 -7.94 -15.09 -6.52
N VAL A 24 -6.66 -15.39 -6.77
CA VAL A 24 -5.74 -15.96 -5.77
C VAL A 24 -5.56 -15.00 -4.59
N LEU A 25 -5.36 -13.72 -4.86
CA LEU A 25 -5.19 -12.70 -3.81
C LEU A 25 -6.49 -12.45 -3.01
N GLU A 26 -7.66 -12.48 -3.66
CA GLU A 26 -8.96 -12.38 -2.99
C GLU A 26 -9.19 -13.56 -2.03
N SER A 27 -8.83 -14.77 -2.46
CA SER A 27 -8.88 -15.96 -1.62
C SER A 27 -7.91 -15.87 -0.43
N TYR A 28 -6.68 -15.41 -0.67
CA TYR A 28 -5.66 -15.32 0.37
C TYR A 28 -5.97 -14.25 1.43
N LEU A 29 -6.42 -13.06 1.02
CA LEU A 29 -6.73 -11.96 1.93
C LEU A 29 -8.07 -12.12 2.68
N GLY A 30 -8.69 -13.30 2.62
CA GLY A 30 -9.88 -13.62 3.42
C GLY A 30 -11.20 -13.06 2.86
N GLY A 31 -11.35 -13.00 1.53
CA GLY A 31 -12.63 -12.68 0.87
C GLY A 31 -12.90 -11.19 0.65
N GLY A 32 -11.93 -10.31 0.91
CA GLY A 32 -12.00 -8.90 0.54
C GLY A 32 -11.76 -8.69 -0.96
N GLU A 33 -12.56 -7.83 -1.60
CA GLU A 33 -12.39 -7.49 -3.02
C GLU A 33 -11.02 -6.85 -3.29
N ILE A 34 -10.23 -7.45 -4.19
CA ILE A 34 -9.03 -6.84 -4.74
C ILE A 34 -9.47 -5.82 -5.77
N ARG A 35 -9.27 -4.55 -5.44
CA ARG A 35 -9.71 -3.43 -6.28
C ARG A 35 -8.74 -3.21 -7.42
N ASP A 36 -9.21 -2.55 -8.48
CA ASP A 36 -8.33 -2.16 -9.59
C ASP A 36 -7.19 -1.24 -9.14
N LEU A 37 -7.41 -0.43 -8.10
CA LEU A 37 -6.35 0.38 -7.50
C LEU A 37 -5.22 -0.49 -6.91
N ASP A 38 -5.56 -1.66 -6.37
CA ASP A 38 -4.61 -2.61 -5.78
C ASP A 38 -3.78 -3.29 -6.87
N LEU A 39 -4.43 -3.76 -7.93
CA LEU A 39 -3.72 -4.33 -9.10
C LEU A 39 -2.84 -3.29 -9.80
N ALA A 40 -3.29 -2.04 -9.91
CA ALA A 40 -2.49 -0.96 -10.48
C ALA A 40 -1.23 -0.66 -9.65
N LEU A 41 -1.35 -0.67 -8.32
CA LEU A 41 -0.21 -0.57 -7.41
C LEU A 41 0.77 -1.72 -7.65
N LEU A 42 0.28 -2.97 -7.62
CA LEU A 42 1.11 -4.17 -7.80
C LEU A 42 1.84 -4.16 -9.13
N MET A 43 1.15 -3.83 -10.23
CA MET A 43 1.76 -3.79 -11.56
C MET A 43 2.61 -2.54 -11.80
N ASN A 44 2.68 -1.63 -10.82
CA ASN A 44 3.31 -0.32 -10.88
C ASN A 44 2.89 0.46 -12.15
N VAL A 45 1.58 0.49 -12.44
CA VAL A 45 1.04 1.24 -13.59
C VAL A 45 -0.01 2.26 -13.13
N PRO A 46 -0.19 3.37 -13.86
CA PRO A 46 -1.34 4.24 -13.66
C PRO A 46 -2.67 3.47 -13.80
N LEU A 47 -3.65 3.78 -12.96
CA LEU A 47 -4.95 3.10 -12.94
C LEU A 47 -5.68 3.13 -14.30
N ASN A 48 -5.55 4.23 -15.05
CA ASN A 48 -6.14 4.36 -16.39
C ASN A 48 -5.51 3.44 -17.44
N ARG A 49 -4.33 2.87 -17.18
CA ARG A 49 -3.67 1.88 -18.05
C ARG A 49 -3.96 0.44 -17.64
N LEU A 50 -4.60 0.19 -16.50
CA LEU A 50 -4.86 -1.16 -16.03
C LEU A 50 -5.81 -1.93 -16.94
N SER A 51 -6.84 -1.29 -17.48
CA SER A 51 -7.79 -1.92 -18.42
C SER A 51 -7.10 -2.41 -19.69
N GLN A 52 -6.14 -1.63 -20.21
CA GLN A 52 -5.29 -2.01 -21.32
C GLN A 52 -4.38 -3.19 -20.93
N LEU A 53 -3.76 -3.13 -19.75
CA LEU A 53 -2.88 -4.18 -19.23
C LEU A 53 -3.62 -5.53 -19.06
N LYS A 54 -4.87 -5.53 -18.60
CA LYS A 54 -5.73 -6.73 -18.49
C LYS A 54 -6.03 -7.40 -19.84
N ARG A 55 -5.87 -6.68 -20.96
CA ARG A 55 -6.05 -7.19 -22.32
C ARG A 55 -4.73 -7.42 -23.06
N ALA A 56 -3.61 -7.01 -22.46
CA ALA A 56 -2.30 -7.04 -23.10
C ALA A 56 -1.82 -8.47 -23.31
N LYS A 57 -1.16 -8.72 -24.45
CA LYS A 57 -0.39 -9.95 -24.68
C LYS A 57 0.92 -9.91 -23.89
N SER A 58 1.62 -11.04 -23.77
CA SER A 58 3.00 -11.03 -23.28
C SER A 58 3.87 -10.19 -24.22
N SER A 59 4.83 -9.46 -23.64
CA SER A 59 5.79 -8.64 -24.40
C SER A 59 6.60 -9.41 -25.44
N VAL A 60 6.73 -10.74 -25.31
CA VAL A 60 7.39 -11.59 -26.32
C VAL A 60 6.70 -11.53 -27.69
N TYR A 61 5.40 -11.21 -27.74
CA TYR A 61 4.62 -11.14 -28.98
C TYR A 61 4.41 -9.71 -29.50
N THR A 62 4.85 -8.69 -28.76
CA THR A 62 4.62 -7.27 -29.10
C THR A 62 5.92 -6.52 -29.38
N VAL A 63 7.06 -6.95 -28.82
CA VAL A 63 8.35 -6.32 -29.06
C VAL A 63 8.87 -6.77 -30.44
N GLY A 64 9.02 -5.83 -31.38
CA GLY A 64 9.55 -6.05 -32.74
C GLY A 64 8.55 -5.83 -33.89
N ARG A 65 7.23 -5.85 -33.63
CA ARG A 65 6.20 -5.69 -34.68
C ARG A 65 5.93 -4.25 -35.10
N ALA A 66 6.23 -3.27 -34.25
CA ALA A 66 6.18 -1.85 -34.60
C ALA A 66 7.09 -1.49 -35.79
N ALA A 67 8.16 -2.27 -36.05
CA ALA A 67 9.03 -2.06 -37.21
C ALA A 67 8.48 -2.71 -38.49
N GLU A 68 7.86 -3.89 -38.39
CA GLU A 68 7.41 -4.67 -39.55
C GLU A 68 6.08 -4.18 -40.16
N GLN A 69 5.19 -3.60 -39.35
CA GLN A 69 3.91 -3.08 -39.88
C GLN A 69 4.03 -1.70 -40.55
N SER A 70 5.15 -0.98 -40.36
CA SER A 70 5.39 0.30 -41.05
C SER A 70 5.60 0.17 -42.57
N VAL A 71 5.75 -1.06 -43.07
CA VAL A 71 6.01 -1.34 -44.50
C VAL A 71 4.79 -1.89 -45.24
N LEU A 72 3.71 -2.29 -44.57
CA LEU A 72 2.66 -3.11 -45.21
C LEU A 72 1.19 -2.73 -44.99
N GLN A 73 0.85 -1.61 -44.34
CA GLN A 73 -0.57 -1.19 -44.23
C GLN A 73 -0.77 0.30 -44.53
N GLN A 74 -0.90 0.62 -45.82
CA GLN A 74 -1.81 1.67 -46.27
C GLN A 74 -3.19 1.04 -46.46
N ASP A 75 -4.20 1.75 -45.97
CA ASP A 75 -5.64 1.52 -46.13
C ASP A 75 -6.30 0.39 -45.31
N THR A 76 -6.77 0.74 -44.11
CA THR A 76 -8.18 0.55 -43.73
C THR A 76 -8.54 1.36 -42.49
N THR A 77 -9.64 2.11 -42.62
CA THR A 77 -10.28 2.93 -41.58
C THR A 77 -10.98 2.07 -40.52
N GLY A 78 -10.64 2.28 -39.25
CA GLY A 78 -11.37 1.77 -38.08
C GLY A 78 -10.63 2.10 -36.78
N ASP A 79 -11.31 2.75 -35.84
CA ASP A 79 -10.87 3.22 -34.52
C ASP A 79 -9.66 2.53 -33.86
N ASP A 80 -8.66 3.34 -33.48
CA ASP A 80 -7.73 3.16 -32.35
C ASP A 80 -7.07 1.77 -32.17
N ASP A 81 -6.38 1.25 -33.20
CA ASP A 81 -5.43 0.14 -33.02
C ASP A 81 -4.06 0.65 -32.51
N VAL A 82 -4.10 1.39 -31.38
CA VAL A 82 -2.89 1.74 -30.63
C VAL A 82 -2.35 0.46 -30.02
N GLU A 83 -1.28 -0.09 -30.62
CA GLU A 83 -0.61 -1.32 -30.20
C GLU A 83 -0.47 -1.36 -28.67
N LEU A 84 -1.24 -2.25 -28.02
CA LEU A 84 -1.33 -2.30 -26.57
C LEU A 84 0.04 -2.67 -25.99
N PRO A 85 0.59 -1.90 -25.02
CA PRO A 85 1.87 -2.25 -24.41
C PRO A 85 1.76 -3.62 -23.73
N GLY A 86 2.56 -4.58 -24.20
CA GLY A 86 2.57 -5.95 -23.67
C GLY A 86 2.99 -6.03 -22.19
N ILE A 87 2.63 -7.14 -21.52
CA ILE A 87 3.09 -7.43 -20.16
C ILE A 87 4.61 -7.54 -20.14
N ARG A 88 5.25 -6.66 -19.39
CA ARG A 88 6.72 -6.58 -19.29
C ARG A 88 7.25 -7.78 -18.49
N PRO A 89 8.52 -8.19 -18.71
CA PRO A 89 9.09 -9.31 -17.97
C PRO A 89 9.09 -9.07 -16.44
N SER A 90 9.33 -7.85 -15.98
CA SER A 90 9.27 -7.53 -14.54
C SER A 90 7.87 -7.74 -13.93
N GLN A 91 6.81 -7.47 -14.71
CA GLN A 91 5.43 -7.73 -14.31
C GLN A 91 5.12 -9.23 -14.36
N ALA A 92 5.62 -9.93 -15.38
CA ALA A 92 5.44 -11.38 -15.52
C ALA A 92 6.06 -12.15 -14.34
N VAL A 93 7.32 -11.84 -14.00
CA VAL A 93 8.03 -12.45 -12.86
C VAL A 93 7.29 -12.18 -11.56
N LEU A 94 6.80 -10.95 -11.36
CA LEU A 94 5.98 -10.58 -10.22
C LEU A 94 4.68 -11.40 -10.13
N VAL A 95 3.96 -11.55 -11.24
CA VAL A 95 2.71 -12.32 -11.28
C VAL A 95 2.98 -13.78 -10.95
N ARG A 96 4.02 -14.41 -11.54
CA ARG A 96 4.40 -15.79 -11.21
C ARG A 96 4.72 -15.96 -9.73
N LEU A 97 5.51 -15.06 -9.18
CA LEU A 97 5.88 -15.11 -7.77
C LEU A 97 4.64 -15.03 -6.86
N LEU A 98 3.73 -14.09 -7.12
CA LEU A 98 2.54 -13.90 -6.29
C LEU A 98 1.45 -14.96 -6.49
N LEU A 99 1.40 -15.63 -7.65
CA LEU A 99 0.53 -16.79 -7.84
C LEU A 99 0.97 -17.98 -6.97
N LYS A 100 2.29 -18.19 -6.84
CA LYS A 100 2.86 -19.26 -5.99
C LYS A 100 2.91 -18.88 -4.52
N CYS A 101 3.16 -17.62 -4.22
CA CYS A 101 3.39 -17.11 -2.88
C CYS A 101 2.55 -15.84 -2.62
N PRO A 102 1.20 -15.96 -2.56
CA PRO A 102 0.33 -14.80 -2.35
C PRO A 102 0.57 -14.09 -1.01
N GLN A 103 1.14 -14.78 -0.01
CA GLN A 103 1.55 -14.21 1.27
C GLN A 103 2.63 -13.13 1.17
N LEU A 104 3.30 -13.02 0.03
CA LEU A 104 4.29 -11.97 -0.22
C LEU A 104 3.68 -10.67 -0.73
N VAL A 105 2.36 -10.62 -0.96
CA VAL A 105 1.71 -9.43 -1.52
C VAL A 105 1.95 -8.21 -0.63
N PRO A 106 2.51 -7.10 -1.15
CA PRO A 106 2.79 -5.90 -0.37
C PRO A 106 1.53 -5.03 -0.23
N ILE A 107 0.39 -5.64 0.04
CA ILE A 107 -0.89 -4.98 0.29
C ILE A 107 -1.29 -5.30 1.73
N PRO A 108 -1.43 -4.28 2.61
CA PRO A 108 -1.83 -4.53 3.98
C PRO A 108 -3.26 -5.07 4.05
N LEU A 109 -3.47 -6.03 4.95
CA LEU A 109 -4.79 -6.53 5.29
C LEU A 109 -5.64 -5.38 5.84
N ARG A 110 -6.91 -5.30 5.42
CA ARG A 110 -7.79 -4.18 5.74
C ARG A 110 -8.76 -4.57 6.84
N PRO A 111 -8.82 -3.82 7.95
CA PRO A 111 -9.92 -3.95 8.88
C PRO A 111 -11.20 -3.39 8.26
N THR A 112 -12.32 -3.96 8.67
CA THR A 112 -13.64 -3.37 8.51
C THR A 112 -13.78 -2.14 9.41
N SER A 113 -14.70 -1.24 9.07
CA SER A 113 -14.97 -0.07 9.92
C SER A 113 -15.48 -0.45 11.31
N VAL A 114 -16.12 -1.62 11.47
CA VAL A 114 -16.59 -2.14 12.77
C VAL A 114 -15.40 -2.50 13.66
N GLU A 115 -14.45 -3.28 13.13
CA GLU A 115 -13.23 -3.66 13.85
C GLU A 115 -12.40 -2.43 14.28
N VAL A 116 -12.29 -1.42 13.40
CA VAL A 116 -11.62 -0.16 13.76
C VAL A 116 -12.39 0.61 14.84
N PHE A 117 -13.72 0.56 14.82
CA PHE A 117 -14.52 1.21 15.85
C PHE A 117 -14.35 0.54 17.21
N GLU A 118 -14.37 -0.78 17.27
CA GLU A 118 -14.13 -1.54 18.52
C GLU A 118 -12.77 -1.19 19.12
N LEU A 119 -11.74 -1.11 18.27
CA LEU A 119 -10.39 -0.68 18.67
C LEU A 119 -10.37 0.75 19.25
N LEU A 120 -11.12 1.67 18.65
CA LEU A 120 -11.11 3.09 19.01
C LEU A 120 -12.15 3.49 20.06
N GLN A 121 -13.10 2.62 20.37
CA GLN A 121 -14.22 2.91 21.26
C GLN A 121 -13.78 3.47 22.63
N PRO A 122 -12.71 2.95 23.29
CA PRO A 122 -12.24 3.51 24.55
C PRO A 122 -11.79 4.98 24.44
N PHE A 123 -11.24 5.37 23.29
CA PHE A 123 -10.65 6.69 23.06
C PHE A 123 -11.65 7.72 22.53
N ILE A 124 -12.67 7.27 21.79
CA ILE A 124 -13.73 8.15 21.25
C ILE A 124 -14.53 8.81 22.38
N ASN A 125 -14.83 8.06 23.44
CA ASN A 125 -15.65 8.54 24.55
C ASN A 125 -14.97 9.72 25.29
N ALA A 126 -13.64 9.76 25.35
CA ALA A 126 -12.86 10.82 25.99
C ALA A 126 -12.89 12.17 25.24
N ILE A 127 -13.27 12.18 23.95
CA ILE A 127 -13.37 13.43 23.16
C ILE A 127 -14.61 14.24 23.57
N GLY A 128 -15.62 13.57 24.13
CA GLY A 128 -16.97 14.10 24.35
C GLY A 128 -17.27 14.57 25.77
N GLU A 129 -16.28 14.71 26.67
CA GLU A 129 -16.46 14.94 28.12
C GLU A 129 -17.27 16.21 28.52
N GLY A 130 -17.71 17.04 27.55
CA GLY A 130 -18.66 18.14 27.76
C GLY A 130 -20.13 17.85 27.42
N GLN A 131 -20.46 16.67 26.89
CA GLN A 131 -21.84 16.23 26.64
C GLN A 131 -22.03 14.83 27.23
N SER A 132 -23.25 14.50 27.67
CA SER A 132 -23.62 13.15 28.08
C SER A 132 -23.60 12.20 26.87
N VAL A 133 -22.41 11.92 26.32
CA VAL A 133 -22.23 10.95 25.26
C VAL A 133 -22.43 9.60 25.92
N ARG A 134 -23.52 8.92 25.55
CA ARG A 134 -23.79 7.57 26.05
C ARG A 134 -22.57 6.69 25.73
N PRO A 135 -22.09 5.88 26.70
CA PRO A 135 -21.05 4.88 26.42
C PRO A 135 -21.43 4.06 25.18
N GLY A 136 -20.55 3.98 24.19
CA GLY A 136 -20.82 3.26 22.93
C GLY A 136 -21.57 4.05 21.85
N ALA A 137 -21.62 5.39 21.94
CA ALA A 137 -22.19 6.21 20.89
C ALA A 137 -21.39 6.11 19.57
N LYS A 138 -21.94 5.36 18.60
CA LYS A 138 -21.38 5.19 17.25
C LYS A 138 -21.13 6.53 16.52
N SER A 139 -21.85 7.59 16.86
CA SER A 139 -21.81 8.89 16.16
C SER A 139 -20.42 9.52 16.09
N GLY A 140 -19.56 9.31 17.10
CA GLY A 140 -18.21 9.90 17.18
C GLY A 140 -17.17 9.30 16.22
N PHE A 141 -17.48 8.18 15.56
CA PHE A 141 -16.50 7.44 14.75
C PHE A 141 -16.10 8.13 13.43
N ALA A 142 -17.06 8.38 12.54
CA ALA A 142 -16.80 8.95 11.22
C ALA A 142 -16.15 10.36 11.23
N PRO A 143 -16.46 11.25 12.21
CA PRO A 143 -15.75 12.52 12.38
C PRO A 143 -14.23 12.39 12.48
N LEU A 144 -13.71 11.32 13.09
CA LEU A 144 -12.27 11.06 13.18
C LEU A 144 -11.59 10.87 11.83
N PHE A 145 -12.37 10.65 10.77
CA PHE A 145 -11.87 10.38 9.43
C PHE A 145 -12.37 11.38 8.40
N GLY A 146 -12.71 12.60 8.82
CA GLY A 146 -13.13 13.67 7.89
C GLY A 146 -14.54 13.50 7.33
N ARG A 147 -15.41 12.73 8.00
CA ARG A 147 -16.81 12.48 7.61
C ARG A 147 -17.80 13.01 8.65
N SER A 148 -19.08 13.13 8.26
CA SER A 148 -20.15 13.56 9.16
C SER A 148 -20.50 12.49 10.18
N TYR A 149 -20.93 12.87 11.39
CA TYR A 149 -21.39 11.93 12.43
C TYR A 149 -22.51 10.99 11.94
N ILE A 150 -23.34 11.45 11.00
CA ILE A 150 -24.42 10.65 10.39
C ILE A 150 -23.83 9.47 9.60
N SER A 151 -22.65 9.68 8.99
CA SER A 151 -21.96 8.63 8.24
C SER A 151 -21.47 7.50 9.14
N SER A 152 -21.31 7.72 10.45
CA SER A 152 -20.86 6.67 11.38
C SER A 152 -21.79 5.47 11.38
N TYR A 153 -23.11 5.68 11.38
CA TYR A 153 -24.08 4.58 11.35
C TYR A 153 -24.01 3.76 10.05
N LYS A 154 -23.76 4.43 8.92
CA LYS A 154 -23.59 3.76 7.62
C LYS A 154 -22.25 3.03 7.51
N MET A 155 -21.19 3.59 8.09
CA MET A 155 -19.87 2.96 8.13
C MET A 155 -19.86 1.73 9.06
N LEU A 156 -20.69 1.74 10.11
CA LEU A 156 -20.78 0.70 11.13
C LEU A 156 -22.00 -0.23 10.96
N SER A 157 -22.67 -0.18 9.80
CA SER A 157 -23.73 -1.13 9.48
C SER A 157 -23.13 -2.44 8.97
N GLU A 158 -23.64 -3.56 9.47
CA GLU A 158 -23.24 -4.90 9.03
C GLU A 158 -23.62 -5.14 7.55
N GLY A 159 -22.71 -5.76 6.79
CA GLY A 159 -22.91 -6.12 5.37
C GLY A 159 -22.04 -5.36 4.38
N ALA A 160 -22.16 -5.72 3.09
CA ALA A 160 -21.34 -5.17 1.99
C ALA A 160 -21.43 -3.63 1.85
N ALA A 161 -22.55 -3.05 2.27
CA ALA A 161 -22.76 -1.60 2.29
C ALA A 161 -21.83 -0.87 3.27
N GLY A 162 -21.51 -1.46 4.43
CA GLY A 162 -20.58 -0.87 5.41
C GLY A 162 -19.15 -0.80 4.87
N ILE A 163 -18.68 -1.87 4.23
CA ILE A 163 -17.32 -2.03 3.67
C ILE A 163 -17.06 -1.05 2.51
N GLN A 164 -18.08 -0.71 1.72
CA GLN A 164 -17.94 0.21 0.59
C GLN A 164 -18.23 1.68 0.95
N SER A 165 -18.89 1.98 2.07
CA SER A 165 -19.46 3.31 2.34
C SER A 165 -18.48 4.38 2.83
N ALA A 166 -17.34 4.00 3.43
CA ALA A 166 -16.40 4.96 4.00
C ALA A 166 -15.63 5.78 2.93
N GLY A 167 -15.39 5.16 1.76
CA GLY A 167 -14.52 5.67 0.71
C GLY A 167 -13.04 5.34 0.95
N LEU A 168 -12.27 5.28 -0.14
CA LEU A 168 -10.86 4.84 -0.12
C LEU A 168 -9.94 5.70 0.76
N PRO A 169 -10.02 7.06 0.75
CA PRO A 169 -9.19 7.87 1.63
C PRO A 169 -9.43 7.60 3.13
N VAL A 170 -10.69 7.34 3.51
CA VAL A 170 -11.03 6.98 4.90
C VAL A 170 -10.42 5.63 5.27
N ALA A 171 -10.49 4.64 4.37
CA ALA A 171 -9.85 3.35 4.60
C ALA A 171 -8.33 3.48 4.78
N ARG A 172 -7.68 4.47 4.15
CA ARG A 172 -6.25 4.74 4.34
C ARG A 172 -5.95 5.39 5.69
N LEU A 173 -6.78 6.31 6.16
CA LEU A 173 -6.68 6.83 7.53
C LEU A 173 -6.90 5.72 8.57
N GLN A 174 -7.87 4.84 8.35
CA GLN A 174 -8.12 3.69 9.22
C GLN A 174 -6.91 2.75 9.28
N LEU A 175 -6.31 2.41 8.13
CA LEU A 175 -5.07 1.63 8.07
C LEU A 175 -3.92 2.31 8.82
N LEU A 176 -3.79 3.63 8.72
CA LEU A 176 -2.77 4.38 9.44
C LEU A 176 -2.95 4.29 10.95
N VAL A 177 -4.17 4.52 11.44
CA VAL A 177 -4.47 4.47 12.89
C VAL A 177 -4.28 3.05 13.43
N VAL A 178 -4.76 2.05 12.71
CA VAL A 178 -4.60 0.62 13.06
C VAL A 178 -3.13 0.21 13.01
N GLY A 179 -2.39 0.67 12.00
CA GLY A 179 -0.95 0.45 11.89
C GLY A 179 -0.19 1.00 13.10
N LYS A 180 -0.57 2.19 13.57
CA LYS A 180 0.02 2.76 14.78
C LYS A 180 -0.33 1.98 16.04
N TYR A 181 -1.59 1.58 16.20
CA TYR A 181 -1.98 0.73 17.32
C TYR A 181 -1.19 -0.58 17.31
N ALA A 182 -1.07 -1.22 16.15
CA ALA A 182 -0.33 -2.46 15.97
C ALA A 182 1.16 -2.31 16.30
N GLU A 183 1.78 -1.18 15.91
CA GLU A 183 3.16 -0.87 16.30
C GLU A 183 3.33 -0.83 17.82
N LEU A 184 2.44 -0.13 18.53
CA LEU A 184 2.52 0.00 19.98
C LEU A 184 2.22 -1.33 20.68
N PHE A 185 1.17 -2.04 20.25
CA PHE A 185 0.87 -3.40 20.72
C PHE A 185 2.09 -4.32 20.56
N LYS A 186 2.71 -4.31 19.39
CA LYS A 186 3.89 -5.11 19.07
C LYS A 186 5.07 -4.75 19.95
N ALA A 187 5.33 -3.47 20.17
CA ALA A 187 6.45 -3.01 21.00
C ALA A 187 6.28 -3.44 22.47
N GLU A 188 5.08 -3.28 23.03
CA GLU A 188 4.79 -3.70 24.41
C GLU A 188 4.90 -5.23 24.54
N LEU A 189 4.36 -6.00 23.59
CA LEU A 189 4.40 -7.45 23.64
C LEU A 189 5.83 -7.99 23.45
N GLN A 190 6.63 -7.37 22.58
CA GLN A 190 8.05 -7.65 22.45
C GLN A 190 8.82 -7.39 23.74
N GLY A 191 8.45 -6.34 24.48
CA GLY A 191 9.02 -6.05 25.80
C GLY A 191 8.82 -7.22 26.77
N ILE A 192 7.59 -7.75 26.85
CA ILE A 192 7.26 -8.88 27.73
C ILE A 192 7.96 -10.16 27.27
N VAL A 193 7.90 -10.47 25.97
CA VAL A 193 8.57 -11.67 25.39
C VAL A 193 10.08 -11.65 25.61
N SER A 194 10.72 -10.49 25.64
CA SER A 194 12.17 -10.38 25.84
C SER A 194 12.65 -10.72 27.26
N VAL A 195 11.74 -10.68 28.24
CA VAL A 195 12.04 -10.94 29.66
C VAL A 195 11.37 -12.20 30.19
N SER A 196 10.54 -12.86 29.38
CA SER A 196 9.83 -14.09 29.74
C SER A 196 10.50 -15.29 29.08
N ASP A 197 10.92 -16.26 29.90
CA ASP A 197 11.50 -17.52 29.42
C ASP A 197 10.43 -18.48 28.86
N ASP A 198 9.14 -18.23 29.14
CA ASP A 198 8.00 -19.09 28.77
C ASP A 198 7.26 -18.62 27.51
N ALA A 199 7.77 -17.58 26.83
CA ALA A 199 7.12 -17.03 25.64
C ALA A 199 7.04 -18.07 24.50
N PRO A 200 5.84 -18.40 23.99
CA PRO A 200 5.72 -19.41 22.94
C PRO A 200 6.38 -19.01 21.61
N ASP A 201 7.00 -19.98 20.93
CA ASP A 201 7.65 -19.77 19.63
C ASP A 201 6.74 -19.15 18.57
N TYR A 202 5.44 -19.48 18.58
CA TYR A 202 4.49 -18.93 17.62
C TYR A 202 4.31 -17.42 17.81
N VAL A 203 4.38 -16.90 19.05
CA VAL A 203 4.29 -15.47 19.37
C VAL A 203 5.54 -14.77 18.84
N ILE A 204 6.72 -15.31 19.11
CA ILE A 204 8.01 -14.77 18.62
C ILE A 204 8.00 -14.69 17.09
N ASN A 205 7.50 -15.74 16.42
CA ASN A 205 7.42 -15.79 14.97
C ASN A 205 6.37 -14.81 14.40
N ALA A 206 5.20 -14.71 15.02
CA ALA A 206 4.17 -13.74 14.63
C ALA A 206 4.67 -12.30 14.77
N LEU A 207 5.37 -11.98 15.87
CA LEU A 207 5.99 -10.66 16.06
C LEU A 207 7.09 -10.37 15.03
N LYS A 208 7.70 -11.36 14.39
CA LYS A 208 8.64 -11.12 13.28
C LYS A 208 7.92 -10.90 11.96
N ARG A 209 6.83 -11.64 11.71
CA ARG A 209 6.18 -11.76 10.40
C ARG A 209 5.00 -10.82 10.18
N HIS A 210 4.24 -10.55 11.24
CA HIS A 210 2.98 -9.82 11.14
C HIS A 210 3.12 -8.38 11.64
N ASP A 211 2.35 -7.51 11.00
CA ASP A 211 2.21 -6.10 11.29
C ASP A 211 0.79 -5.61 10.98
N GLY A 212 0.48 -4.38 11.40
CA GLY A 212 -0.83 -3.76 11.17
C GLY A 212 -2.00 -4.64 11.61
N TRP A 213 -3.01 -4.76 10.73
CA TRP A 213 -4.20 -5.56 11.02
C TRP A 213 -3.94 -7.07 11.04
N ALA A 214 -2.94 -7.56 10.29
CA ALA A 214 -2.60 -8.98 10.29
C ALA A 214 -2.11 -9.45 11.68
N LEU A 215 -1.43 -8.56 12.42
CA LEU A 215 -1.04 -8.81 13.81
C LEU A 215 -2.24 -8.69 14.76
N LEU A 216 -3.01 -7.61 14.68
CA LEU A 216 -4.07 -7.30 15.64
C LEU A 216 -5.27 -8.26 15.58
N ARG A 217 -5.56 -8.86 14.43
CA ARG A 217 -6.60 -9.90 14.32
C ARG A 217 -6.27 -11.16 15.13
N GLU A 218 -4.98 -11.37 15.43
CA GLU A 218 -4.47 -12.51 16.20
C GLU A 218 -4.22 -12.09 17.67
N LYS A 219 -4.63 -10.89 18.08
CA LYS A 219 -4.30 -10.31 19.41
C LYS A 219 -4.58 -11.29 20.56
N ASP A 220 -5.74 -11.95 20.55
CA ASP A 220 -6.19 -12.80 21.65
C ASP A 220 -5.28 -14.03 21.76
N SER A 221 -4.99 -14.68 20.63
CA SER A 221 -4.06 -15.81 20.56
C SER A 221 -2.61 -15.41 20.85
N LEU A 222 -2.23 -14.15 20.66
CA LEU A 222 -0.87 -13.68 20.97
C LEU A 222 -0.70 -13.32 22.45
N THR A 223 -1.78 -13.25 23.21
CA THR A 223 -1.78 -12.85 24.62
C THR A 223 -2.38 -13.89 25.57
N ASP A 224 -2.93 -14.99 25.06
CA ASP A 224 -3.60 -16.04 25.83
C ASP A 224 -2.69 -16.84 26.78
N TRP A 225 -1.38 -16.78 26.55
CA TRP A 225 -0.35 -17.39 27.38
C TRP A 225 0.08 -16.51 28.56
N LEU A 226 -0.33 -15.24 28.59
CA LEU A 226 -0.09 -14.34 29.72
C LEU A 226 -1.04 -14.68 30.87
N ASP A 227 -0.55 -14.63 32.10
CA ASP A 227 -1.43 -14.65 33.26
C ASP A 227 -2.29 -13.36 33.32
N ASP A 228 -3.37 -13.41 34.11
CA ASP A 228 -4.35 -12.31 34.19
C ASP A 228 -3.70 -10.97 34.61
N GLU A 229 -2.72 -10.99 35.51
CA GLU A 229 -2.06 -9.77 35.98
C GLU A 229 -1.16 -9.16 34.90
N ALA A 230 -0.36 -10.00 34.24
CA ALA A 230 0.49 -9.62 33.12
C ALA A 230 -0.35 -9.12 31.94
N HIS A 231 -1.46 -9.80 31.63
CA HIS A 231 -2.38 -9.41 30.56
C HIS A 231 -3.01 -8.02 30.85
N LEU A 232 -3.52 -7.79 32.06
CA LEU A 232 -4.09 -6.51 32.45
C LEU A 232 -3.06 -5.37 32.41
N SER A 233 -1.83 -5.63 32.87
CA SER A 233 -0.72 -4.68 32.82
C SER A 233 -0.35 -4.33 31.37
N PHE A 234 -0.25 -5.35 30.51
CA PHE A 234 0.00 -5.21 29.08
C PHE A 234 -1.07 -4.36 28.39
N GLU A 235 -2.35 -4.70 28.55
CA GLU A 235 -3.45 -3.94 27.93
C GLU A 235 -3.45 -2.47 28.41
N SER A 236 -3.21 -2.25 29.71
CA SER A 236 -3.12 -0.91 30.28
C SER A 236 -1.97 -0.10 29.68
N ALA A 237 -0.80 -0.72 29.49
CA ALA A 237 0.35 -0.10 28.86
C ALA A 237 0.06 0.29 27.40
N VAL A 238 -0.50 -0.63 26.61
CA VAL A 238 -0.89 -0.38 25.21
C VAL A 238 -1.93 0.73 25.13
N HIS A 239 -2.97 0.69 25.96
CA HIS A 239 -4.01 1.73 25.97
C HIS A 239 -3.45 3.10 26.35
N LYS A 240 -2.53 3.15 27.33
CA LYS A 240 -1.91 4.40 27.77
C LYS A 240 -1.03 5.01 26.67
N THR A 241 -0.16 4.21 26.05
CA THR A 241 0.75 4.71 25.00
C THR A 241 -0.03 5.10 23.74
N PHE A 242 -1.00 4.30 23.32
CA PHE A 242 -1.87 4.64 22.19
C PHE A 242 -2.73 5.86 22.49
N GLY A 243 -3.34 5.96 23.67
CA GLY A 243 -4.15 7.12 24.07
C GLY A 243 -3.35 8.42 24.04
N LYS A 244 -2.08 8.39 24.48
CA LYS A 244 -1.18 9.53 24.37
C LYS A 244 -0.94 9.93 22.91
N TRP A 245 -0.55 9.00 22.04
CA TRP A 245 -0.38 9.28 20.62
C TRP A 245 -1.67 9.79 19.96
N PHE A 246 -2.81 9.16 20.27
CA PHE A 246 -4.09 9.51 19.68
C PHE A 246 -4.46 10.96 20.02
N ASN A 247 -4.31 11.37 21.29
CA ASN A 247 -4.63 12.71 21.75
C ASN A 247 -3.63 13.78 21.29
N ASP A 248 -2.34 13.51 21.45
CA ASP A 248 -1.27 14.49 21.24
C ASP A 248 -0.90 14.61 19.76
N CYS A 249 -1.01 13.52 18.99
CA CYS A 249 -0.60 13.47 17.59
C CYS A 249 -1.82 13.50 16.66
N TYR A 250 -2.69 12.49 16.73
CA TYR A 250 -3.77 12.32 15.74
C TYR A 250 -4.85 13.39 15.88
N LEU A 251 -5.40 13.61 17.08
CA LEU A 251 -6.40 14.65 17.31
C LEU A 251 -5.84 16.06 17.10
N ALA A 252 -4.56 16.31 17.36
CA ALA A 252 -3.92 17.58 17.04
C ALA A 252 -3.96 17.86 15.52
N VAL A 253 -3.66 16.87 14.69
CA VAL A 253 -3.79 16.98 13.22
C VAL A 253 -5.22 17.28 12.80
N LEU A 254 -6.21 16.62 13.41
CA LEU A 254 -7.62 16.89 13.13
C LEU A 254 -8.05 18.32 13.51
N ARG A 255 -7.58 18.83 14.66
CA ARG A 255 -7.84 20.20 15.10
C ARG A 255 -7.23 21.22 14.13
N ASP A 256 -6.00 20.98 13.68
CA ASP A 256 -5.32 21.84 12.71
C ASP A 256 -6.00 21.82 11.34
N GLU A 257 -6.49 20.65 10.91
CA GLU A 257 -7.27 20.55 9.68
C GLU A 257 -8.60 21.30 9.79
N ALA A 258 -9.28 21.23 10.94
CA ALA A 258 -10.52 22.00 11.18
C ALA A 258 -10.26 23.51 11.07
N LYS A 259 -9.19 24.01 11.71
CA LYS A 259 -8.74 25.41 11.59
C LYS A 259 -8.43 25.79 10.14
N SER A 260 -7.76 24.92 9.39
CA SER A 260 -7.46 25.14 7.97
C SER A 260 -8.71 25.30 7.09
N ARG A 261 -9.85 24.81 7.57
CA ARG A 261 -11.17 24.88 6.94
C ARG A 261 -12.04 26.00 7.48
N ASP A 262 -11.51 26.86 8.35
CA ASP A 262 -12.28 27.90 9.04
C ASP A 262 -13.42 27.32 9.88
N LEU A 263 -13.19 26.15 10.50
CA LEU A 263 -14.16 25.46 11.33
C LEU A 263 -13.73 25.48 12.79
N ASP A 264 -14.70 25.49 13.69
CA ASP A 264 -14.44 25.23 15.11
C ASP A 264 -13.97 23.77 15.30
N PRO A 265 -12.77 23.54 15.87
CA PRO A 265 -12.21 22.20 16.03
C PRO A 265 -13.10 21.24 16.83
N PHE A 266 -13.75 21.73 17.88
CA PHE A 266 -14.62 20.89 18.71
C PHE A 266 -15.84 20.42 17.91
N ASN A 267 -16.53 21.34 17.23
CA ASN A 267 -17.65 20.99 16.36
C ASN A 267 -17.26 20.06 15.21
N ALA A 268 -16.06 20.23 14.62
CA ALA A 268 -15.56 19.34 13.57
C ALA A 268 -15.35 17.91 14.11
N LEU A 269 -14.75 17.76 15.29
CA LEU A 269 -14.48 16.46 15.92
C LEU A 269 -15.76 15.75 16.40
N VAL A 270 -16.77 16.49 16.88
CA VAL A 270 -18.01 15.87 17.40
C VAL A 270 -19.05 15.66 16.29
N ARG A 271 -19.25 16.65 15.42
CA ARG A 271 -20.31 16.63 14.40
C ARG A 271 -19.81 16.26 13.00
N GLY A 272 -18.51 16.31 12.74
CA GLY A 272 -17.97 15.89 11.44
C GLY A 272 -18.35 16.79 10.27
N LYS A 273 -18.64 18.08 10.51
CA LYS A 273 -18.96 19.06 9.46
C LYS A 273 -17.70 19.59 8.75
N TRP A 274 -16.93 18.69 8.13
CA TRP A 274 -15.61 18.98 7.54
C TRP A 274 -15.62 19.75 6.20
N VAL A 275 -16.73 20.37 5.83
CA VAL A 275 -16.92 20.93 4.48
C VAL A 275 -16.80 22.44 4.52
N ASN A 276 -15.81 22.97 3.80
CA ASN A 276 -15.73 24.35 3.38
C ASN A 276 -15.16 24.39 1.96
N ASN A 277 -16.03 24.66 0.99
CA ASN A 277 -15.68 24.65 -0.44
C ASN A 277 -15.34 26.04 -0.97
N SER A 278 -15.33 27.07 -0.12
CA SER A 278 -14.99 28.42 -0.54
C SER A 278 -13.54 28.47 -1.01
N PRO A 279 -13.26 29.14 -2.16
CA PRO A 279 -11.90 29.39 -2.59
C PRO A 279 -11.08 30.11 -1.51
N VAL A 280 -9.79 29.79 -1.44
CA VAL A 280 -8.84 30.46 -0.55
C VAL A 280 -8.02 31.43 -1.39
N SER A 281 -8.15 32.74 -1.11
CA SER A 281 -7.29 33.77 -1.70
C SER A 281 -5.86 33.66 -1.18
N ASP A 282 -4.89 34.23 -1.90
CA ASP A 282 -3.48 34.21 -1.47
C ASP A 282 -3.28 34.92 -0.12
N ASP A 283 -3.91 36.08 0.09
CA ASP A 283 -3.85 36.80 1.38
C ASP A 283 -4.38 35.93 2.54
N LYS A 284 -5.51 35.25 2.30
CA LYS A 284 -6.10 34.35 3.29
C LYS A 284 -5.18 33.16 3.53
N PHE A 285 -4.58 32.59 2.49
CA PHE A 285 -3.63 31.49 2.60
C PHE A 285 -2.41 31.86 3.48
N LEU A 286 -1.88 33.07 3.31
CA LEU A 286 -0.74 33.58 4.09
C LEU A 286 -1.11 33.89 5.55
N SER A 287 -2.38 34.18 5.83
CA SER A 287 -2.86 34.45 7.20
C SER A 287 -2.90 33.22 8.11
N TYR A 288 -2.90 31.99 7.55
CA TYR A 288 -2.89 30.77 8.35
C TYR A 288 -1.51 30.48 8.94
N ASP A 289 -1.51 30.03 10.20
CA ASP A 289 -0.34 29.39 10.80
C ASP A 289 0.15 28.22 9.93
N ARG A 290 1.46 27.97 9.94
CA ARG A 290 2.13 26.95 9.13
C ARG A 290 1.44 25.60 9.24
N PHE A 291 1.06 25.17 10.45
CA PHE A 291 0.42 23.87 10.67
C PHE A 291 -1.07 23.84 10.29
N CYS A 292 -1.70 25.00 10.14
CA CYS A 292 -3.10 25.17 9.78
C CYS A 292 -3.30 25.66 8.34
N ARG A 293 -2.24 25.74 7.51
CA ARG A 293 -2.38 26.13 6.11
C ARG A 293 -3.31 25.17 5.37
N PRO A 294 -4.30 25.67 4.61
CA PRO A 294 -5.19 24.84 3.81
C PRO A 294 -4.41 24.00 2.79
N ILE A 295 -4.77 22.72 2.66
CA ILE A 295 -4.20 21.88 1.61
C ILE A 295 -5.06 22.05 0.35
N LEU A 296 -4.46 22.66 -0.67
CA LEU A 296 -5.12 23.08 -1.90
C LEU A 296 -4.63 22.28 -3.13
N GLY A 297 -5.27 22.49 -4.27
CA GLY A 297 -4.89 21.89 -5.57
C GLY A 297 -3.69 22.53 -6.30
N ARG A 298 -3.15 23.65 -5.79
CA ARG A 298 -2.00 24.38 -6.37
C ARG A 298 -0.69 23.57 -6.30
N SER A 299 0.28 23.92 -7.16
CA SER A 299 1.52 23.17 -7.40
C SER A 299 2.50 23.13 -6.23
N ASP A 300 2.44 24.12 -5.35
CA ASP A 300 3.24 24.32 -4.13
C ASP A 300 2.52 23.84 -2.85
N SER A 301 1.31 23.30 -2.98
CA SER A 301 0.58 22.71 -1.85
C SER A 301 1.11 21.31 -1.52
N LEU A 302 0.96 20.89 -0.26
CA LEU A 302 1.30 19.54 0.20
C LEU A 302 0.71 18.44 -0.69
N PHE A 303 -0.48 18.65 -1.24
CA PHE A 303 -1.12 17.70 -2.16
C PHE A 303 -0.33 17.47 -3.44
N ALA A 304 0.24 18.53 -4.03
CA ALA A 304 1.02 18.43 -5.25
C ALA A 304 2.43 17.86 -4.99
N LEU A 305 3.03 18.22 -3.86
CA LEU A 305 4.38 17.82 -3.47
C LEU A 305 4.45 16.39 -2.94
N PHE A 306 3.33 15.83 -2.46
CA PHE A 306 3.28 14.53 -1.78
C PHE A 306 4.07 13.41 -2.46
N ARG A 307 3.89 13.25 -3.78
CA ARG A 307 4.57 12.18 -4.53
C ARG A 307 6.09 12.31 -4.45
N GLU A 308 6.61 13.51 -4.63
CA GLU A 308 8.05 13.78 -4.68
C GLU A 308 8.66 13.80 -3.28
N SER A 309 7.97 14.40 -2.30
CA SER A 309 8.42 14.44 -0.91
C SER A 309 8.57 13.06 -0.27
N PHE A 310 7.80 12.07 -0.72
CA PHE A 310 7.87 10.69 -0.22
C PHE A 310 8.54 9.71 -1.20
N GLY A 311 9.14 10.22 -2.30
CA GLY A 311 9.82 9.37 -3.28
C GLY A 311 8.93 8.30 -3.91
N LEU A 312 7.65 8.58 -4.11
CA LEU A 312 6.63 7.65 -4.56
C LEU A 312 6.47 7.68 -6.09
N THR A 313 6.07 6.55 -6.68
CA THR A 313 5.52 6.54 -8.04
C THR A 313 4.10 7.10 -8.04
N SER A 314 3.59 7.47 -9.21
CA SER A 314 2.20 7.93 -9.31
C SER A 314 1.20 6.86 -8.86
N ALA A 315 1.47 5.57 -9.14
CA ALA A 315 0.62 4.47 -8.69
C ALA A 315 0.62 4.36 -7.15
N GLU A 316 1.78 4.50 -6.52
CA GLU A 316 1.90 4.50 -5.06
C GLU A 316 1.20 5.70 -4.43
N ALA A 317 1.43 6.91 -4.94
CA ALA A 317 0.81 8.11 -4.41
C ALA A 317 -0.73 8.05 -4.48
N TYR A 318 -1.29 7.58 -5.60
CA TYR A 318 -2.73 7.39 -5.74
C TYR A 318 -3.26 6.31 -4.80
N TRP A 319 -2.52 5.21 -4.64
CA TRP A 319 -2.90 4.15 -3.74
C TRP A 319 -2.87 4.60 -2.29
N VAL A 320 -1.80 5.26 -1.84
CA VAL A 320 -1.61 5.75 -0.47
C VAL A 320 -2.69 6.77 -0.10
N LEU A 321 -3.01 7.70 -1.00
CA LEU A 321 -4.08 8.68 -0.77
C LEU A 321 -5.49 8.12 -0.94
N GLY A 322 -5.64 6.90 -1.47
CA GLY A 322 -6.94 6.32 -1.80
C GLY A 322 -7.67 7.10 -2.90
N LEU A 323 -6.94 7.70 -3.84
CA LEU A 323 -7.50 8.55 -4.88
C LEU A 323 -7.55 7.86 -6.24
N GLN A 324 -8.66 8.07 -6.95
CA GLN A 324 -8.72 7.80 -8.38
C GLN A 324 -8.01 8.91 -9.16
N VAL A 325 -7.44 8.56 -10.32
CA VAL A 325 -6.76 9.50 -11.22
C VAL A 325 -7.64 10.71 -11.57
N LYS A 326 -8.94 10.49 -11.84
CA LYS A 326 -9.91 11.56 -12.11
C LYS A 326 -10.09 12.52 -10.92
N ALA A 327 -10.12 12.00 -9.70
CA ALA A 327 -10.22 12.82 -8.50
C ALA A 327 -8.96 13.67 -8.29
N PHE A 328 -7.78 13.08 -8.51
CA PHE A 328 -6.51 13.80 -8.42
C PHE A 328 -6.47 15.02 -9.35
N TYR A 329 -6.76 14.82 -10.65
CA TYR A 329 -6.77 15.92 -11.61
C TYR A 329 -7.88 16.94 -11.35
N ARG A 330 -9.05 16.51 -10.84
CA ARG A 330 -10.11 17.44 -10.42
C ARG A 330 -9.62 18.41 -9.35
N PHE A 331 -8.86 17.95 -8.37
CA PHE A 331 -8.26 18.84 -7.38
C PHE A 331 -7.21 19.77 -8.00
N ARG A 332 -6.33 19.23 -8.86
CA ARG A 332 -5.30 20.05 -9.56
C ARG A 332 -5.89 21.14 -10.46
N GLN A 333 -7.04 20.91 -11.07
CA GLN A 333 -7.75 21.91 -11.89
C GLN A 333 -8.38 23.03 -11.06
N ARG A 334 -8.45 22.90 -9.73
CA ARG A 334 -9.05 23.88 -8.82
C ARG A 334 -8.01 24.34 -7.80
N PRO A 335 -7.01 25.12 -8.23
CA PRO A 335 -5.81 25.39 -7.42
C PRO A 335 -6.09 26.12 -6.10
N GLN A 336 -7.18 26.90 -6.04
CA GLN A 336 -7.59 27.66 -4.84
C GLN A 336 -8.61 26.92 -3.97
N GLN A 337 -9.06 25.72 -4.36
CA GLN A 337 -10.00 24.93 -3.57
C GLN A 337 -9.25 23.94 -2.68
N ARG A 338 -9.80 23.73 -1.49
CA ARG A 338 -9.33 22.71 -0.55
C ARG A 338 -9.57 21.32 -1.12
N VAL A 339 -8.62 20.42 -0.92
CA VAL A 339 -8.85 18.98 -1.16
C VAL A 339 -9.85 18.44 -0.13
N ASP A 340 -10.43 17.27 -0.39
CA ASP A 340 -11.40 16.68 0.55
C ASP A 340 -10.77 16.38 1.91
N ALA A 341 -11.57 16.45 2.98
CA ALA A 341 -11.09 16.36 4.35
C ALA A 341 -10.32 15.07 4.66
N PRO A 342 -10.81 13.86 4.29
CA PRO A 342 -10.06 12.64 4.51
C PRO A 342 -8.64 12.67 3.90
N THR A 343 -8.51 13.10 2.64
CA THR A 343 -7.21 13.23 1.98
C THR A 343 -6.34 14.31 2.63
N ALA A 344 -6.91 15.46 3.00
CA ALA A 344 -6.17 16.53 3.69
C ALA A 344 -5.64 16.09 5.05
N ILE A 345 -6.45 15.39 5.86
CA ILE A 345 -6.05 14.83 7.16
C ILE A 345 -4.87 13.89 6.97
N LEU A 346 -4.95 12.97 6.00
CA LEU A 346 -3.89 12.00 5.73
C LEU A 346 -2.59 12.68 5.32
N LEU A 347 -2.66 13.64 4.40
CA LEU A 347 -1.49 14.42 3.98
C LEU A 347 -0.88 15.18 5.15
N ARG A 348 -1.70 15.90 5.91
CA ARG A 348 -1.24 16.68 7.07
C ARG A 348 -0.57 15.78 8.11
N TYR A 349 -1.13 14.60 8.35
CA TYR A 349 -0.54 13.61 9.25
C TYR A 349 0.82 13.14 8.71
N LEU A 350 0.89 12.65 7.47
CA LEU A 350 2.12 12.09 6.91
C LEU A 350 3.24 13.14 6.80
N PHE A 351 2.93 14.40 6.44
CA PHE A 351 3.95 15.45 6.42
C PHE A 351 4.46 15.82 7.82
N ARG A 352 3.72 15.50 8.89
CA ARG A 352 4.14 15.70 10.29
C ARG A 352 4.90 14.48 10.83
N TYR A 353 4.52 13.28 10.41
CA TYR A 353 5.07 11.99 10.83
C TYR A 353 5.41 11.15 9.59
N PRO A 354 6.45 11.50 8.82
CA PRO A 354 6.73 10.90 7.51
C PRO A 354 7.06 9.41 7.58
N GLU A 355 7.65 8.94 8.68
CA GLU A 355 7.98 7.55 8.94
C GLU A 355 6.76 6.62 8.97
N ASP A 356 5.59 7.14 9.35
CA ASP A 356 4.35 6.38 9.47
C ASP A 356 3.75 6.01 8.10
N ILE A 357 4.31 6.49 6.98
CA ILE A 357 3.93 6.01 5.63
C ILE A 357 4.11 4.50 5.48
N ARG A 358 5.03 3.90 6.26
CA ARG A 358 5.30 2.45 6.27
C ARG A 358 4.06 1.61 6.61
N PHE A 359 3.08 2.17 7.33
CA PHE A 359 1.83 1.48 7.64
C PHE A 359 0.91 1.32 6.43
N LEU A 360 1.17 2.09 5.37
CA LEU A 360 0.40 2.06 4.13
C LEU A 360 1.16 1.30 3.05
N ILE A 361 2.45 1.59 2.91
CA ILE A 361 3.29 0.98 1.87
C ILE A 361 4.71 0.74 2.38
N SER A 362 5.20 -0.49 2.20
CA SER A 362 6.58 -0.85 2.51
C SER A 362 7.54 -0.14 1.56
N GLU A 363 8.69 0.33 2.04
CA GLU A 363 9.71 0.94 1.18
C GLU A 363 10.46 -0.16 0.37
N PRO A 364 10.79 0.06 -0.92
CA PRO A 364 11.53 -0.92 -1.70
C PRO A 364 12.97 -1.07 -1.16
N MET A 365 13.49 -2.31 -1.15
CA MET A 365 14.91 -2.51 -0.83
C MET A 365 15.79 -1.85 -1.92
N ALA A 366 16.83 -1.13 -1.50
CA ALA A 366 17.81 -0.56 -2.40
C ALA A 366 18.58 -1.66 -3.15
N GLY A 367 18.90 -1.45 -4.43
CA GLY A 367 19.46 -2.53 -5.25
C GLY A 367 20.86 -2.99 -4.83
N HIS A 368 21.68 -2.10 -4.25
CA HIS A 368 22.96 -2.49 -3.66
C HIS A 368 22.79 -3.46 -2.48
N ALA A 369 21.75 -3.26 -1.66
CA ALA A 369 21.42 -4.13 -0.53
C ALA A 369 20.87 -5.49 -1.02
N VAL A 370 20.03 -5.47 -2.07
CA VAL A 370 19.60 -6.70 -2.76
C VAL A 370 20.80 -7.49 -3.27
N LEU A 371 21.74 -6.83 -3.96
CA LEU A 371 22.93 -7.48 -4.48
C LEU A 371 23.82 -8.07 -3.37
N ALA A 372 23.99 -7.35 -2.27
CA ALA A 372 24.76 -7.82 -1.13
C ALA A 372 24.15 -9.09 -0.53
N TYR A 373 22.82 -9.10 -0.32
CA TYR A 373 22.08 -10.28 0.13
C TYR A 373 22.25 -11.46 -0.82
N LEU A 374 22.06 -11.24 -2.13
CA LEU A 374 22.18 -12.29 -3.14
C LEU A 374 23.59 -12.92 -3.20
N LYS A 375 24.64 -12.12 -2.99
CA LYS A 375 26.02 -12.63 -2.93
C LYS A 375 26.33 -13.42 -1.65
N GLN A 376 25.62 -13.15 -0.56
CA GLN A 376 25.72 -13.94 0.67
C GLN A 376 25.09 -15.32 0.47
N GLU A 377 23.90 -15.35 -0.14
CA GLU A 377 23.18 -16.60 -0.47
C GLU A 377 23.86 -17.41 -1.59
N ASP A 378 24.36 -16.75 -2.63
CA ASP A 378 25.04 -17.37 -3.76
C ASP A 378 26.32 -16.61 -4.11
N LYS A 379 27.46 -17.15 -3.66
CA LYS A 379 28.79 -16.57 -3.90
C LYS A 379 29.15 -16.45 -5.38
N LYS A 380 28.47 -17.18 -6.27
CA LYS A 380 28.70 -17.11 -7.72
C LYS A 380 27.83 -16.05 -8.39
N PHE A 381 26.92 -15.40 -7.67
CA PHE A 381 26.02 -14.38 -8.20
C PHE A 381 26.82 -13.15 -8.68
N LYS A 382 26.66 -12.82 -9.96
CA LYS A 382 27.36 -11.71 -10.62
C LYS A 382 26.46 -10.49 -10.69
N LEU A 383 27.07 -9.30 -10.63
CA LEU A 383 26.36 -8.02 -10.77
C LEU A 383 25.42 -8.01 -11.97
N GLY A 384 25.88 -8.46 -13.15
CA GLY A 384 25.08 -8.49 -14.37
C GLY A 384 23.82 -9.37 -14.34
N GLN A 385 23.64 -10.21 -13.31
CA GLN A 385 22.46 -11.06 -13.13
C GLN A 385 21.36 -10.37 -12.30
N LEU A 386 21.67 -9.23 -11.65
CA LEU A 386 20.75 -8.54 -10.76
C LEU A 386 19.50 -8.03 -11.50
N ALA A 387 19.66 -7.18 -12.52
CA ALA A 387 18.50 -6.66 -13.25
C ALA A 387 17.72 -7.73 -14.03
N PRO A 388 18.37 -8.74 -14.66
CA PRO A 388 17.69 -9.91 -15.22
C PRO A 388 16.77 -10.63 -14.23
N LEU A 389 17.20 -10.84 -12.98
CA LEU A 389 16.37 -11.46 -11.95
C LEU A 389 15.07 -10.67 -11.66
N PHE A 390 15.05 -9.37 -11.97
CA PHE A 390 13.91 -8.46 -11.79
C PHE A 390 13.18 -8.13 -13.10
N GLY A 391 13.44 -8.89 -14.17
CA GLY A 391 12.73 -8.72 -15.44
C GLY A 391 13.23 -7.57 -16.32
N ALA A 392 14.50 -7.18 -16.18
CA ALA A 392 15.14 -6.15 -17.02
C ALA A 392 16.43 -6.68 -17.69
N SER A 393 17.07 -5.85 -18.52
CA SER A 393 18.29 -6.24 -19.22
C SER A 393 19.52 -6.21 -18.30
N ARG A 394 20.55 -7.01 -18.65
CA ARG A 394 21.82 -7.08 -17.92
C ARG A 394 22.46 -5.71 -17.64
N VAL A 395 22.40 -4.78 -18.59
CA VAL A 395 23.01 -3.44 -18.48
C VAL A 395 22.39 -2.61 -17.35
N MET A 396 21.10 -2.77 -17.09
CA MET A 396 20.41 -2.06 -16.00
C MET A 396 20.89 -2.48 -14.60
N SER A 397 21.68 -3.55 -14.50
CA SER A 397 22.19 -4.02 -13.20
C SER A 397 23.15 -3.03 -12.54
N TYR A 398 23.92 -2.28 -13.34
CA TYR A 398 24.88 -1.30 -12.82
C TYR A 398 24.16 -0.13 -12.15
N GLU A 399 23.14 0.43 -12.83
CA GLU A 399 22.30 1.49 -12.27
C GLU A 399 21.50 0.98 -11.06
N PHE A 400 20.93 -0.22 -11.15
CA PHE A 400 20.16 -0.81 -10.05
C PHE A 400 21.03 -1.02 -8.80
N ALA A 401 22.28 -1.46 -8.96
CA ALA A 401 23.20 -1.67 -7.84
C ALA A 401 23.87 -0.38 -7.32
N ASN A 402 23.60 0.78 -7.92
CA ASN A 402 24.21 2.04 -7.49
C ASN A 402 23.63 2.48 -6.13
N PRO A 403 24.45 2.71 -5.09
CA PRO A 403 23.98 3.21 -3.80
C PRO A 403 23.30 4.59 -3.87
N GLU A 404 23.71 5.43 -4.82
CA GLU A 404 23.22 6.80 -4.97
C GLU A 404 21.90 6.90 -5.75
N THR A 405 21.49 5.81 -6.42
CA THR A 405 20.30 5.80 -7.26
C THR A 405 19.12 5.18 -6.51
N PRO A 406 17.93 5.80 -6.52
CA PRO A 406 16.74 5.17 -5.96
C PRO A 406 16.40 3.87 -6.70
N CYS A 407 15.67 2.96 -6.04
CA CYS A 407 15.26 1.70 -6.65
C CYS A 407 14.54 1.93 -8.00
N PRO A 408 15.04 1.35 -9.11
CA PRO A 408 14.50 1.57 -10.45
C PRO A 408 13.02 1.20 -10.56
N PHE A 409 12.30 1.92 -11.42
CA PHE A 409 10.85 1.75 -11.60
C PHE A 409 10.44 0.31 -11.93
N PHE A 410 11.24 -0.41 -12.73
CA PHE A 410 10.94 -1.79 -13.12
C PHE A 410 11.07 -2.79 -11.97
N ALA A 411 12.03 -2.55 -11.06
CA ALA A 411 12.35 -3.45 -9.95
C ALA A 411 11.51 -3.15 -8.70
N ARG A 412 11.00 -1.93 -8.59
CA ARG A 412 10.41 -1.36 -7.37
C ARG A 412 9.48 -2.28 -6.59
N ARG A 413 8.54 -2.96 -7.26
CA ARG A 413 7.57 -3.86 -6.60
C ARG A 413 8.19 -5.16 -6.14
N LEU A 414 8.98 -5.79 -7.01
CA LEU A 414 9.74 -6.97 -6.67
C LEU A 414 10.73 -6.69 -5.55
N SER A 415 11.34 -5.49 -5.48
CA SER A 415 12.25 -5.10 -4.39
C SER A 415 11.53 -4.87 -3.06
N MET A 416 10.27 -4.42 -3.07
CA MET A 416 9.44 -4.41 -1.85
C MET A 416 9.15 -5.83 -1.39
N ILE A 417 8.71 -6.70 -2.29
CA ILE A 417 8.45 -8.11 -1.99
C ILE A 417 9.71 -8.82 -1.49
N PHE A 418 10.86 -8.51 -2.09
CA PHE A 418 12.15 -9.05 -1.68
C PHE A 418 12.45 -8.69 -0.22
N ARG A 419 12.21 -7.42 0.15
CA ARG A 419 12.36 -6.96 1.54
C ARG A 419 11.43 -7.69 2.50
N VAL A 420 10.14 -7.77 2.15
CA VAL A 420 9.12 -8.46 2.96
C VAL A 420 9.48 -9.93 3.14
N GLY A 421 9.91 -10.60 2.07
CA GLY A 421 10.35 -12.00 2.11
C GLY A 421 11.52 -12.22 3.05
N ILE A 422 12.56 -11.36 3.00
CA ILE A 422 13.71 -11.43 3.91
C ILE A 422 13.26 -11.25 5.36
N GLN A 423 12.46 -10.22 5.63
CA GLN A 423 11.98 -9.92 6.99
C GLN A 423 11.15 -11.06 7.58
N ALA A 424 10.38 -11.76 6.75
CA ALA A 424 9.57 -12.91 7.14
C ALA A 424 10.38 -14.23 7.26
N GLY A 425 11.66 -14.24 6.90
CA GLY A 425 12.49 -15.45 6.87
C GLY A 425 12.13 -16.41 5.73
N ILE A 426 11.54 -15.90 4.65
CA ILE A 426 11.17 -16.68 3.46
C ILE A 426 12.38 -16.75 2.53
N PRO A 427 12.69 -17.91 1.90
CA PRO A 427 13.80 -18.07 0.95
C PRO A 427 13.51 -17.37 -0.40
N ILE A 428 13.35 -16.05 -0.35
CA ILE A 428 12.80 -15.24 -1.43
C ILE A 428 13.65 -15.24 -2.69
N TYR A 429 14.97 -15.38 -2.56
CA TYR A 429 15.85 -15.52 -3.71
C TYR A 429 15.54 -16.79 -4.52
N SER A 430 15.37 -17.93 -3.86
CA SER A 430 15.06 -19.20 -4.51
C SER A 430 13.72 -19.12 -5.25
N LEU A 431 12.68 -18.58 -4.60
CA LEU A 431 11.35 -18.40 -5.19
C LEU A 431 11.34 -17.44 -6.38
N LEU A 432 12.09 -16.34 -6.28
CA LEU A 432 12.22 -15.38 -7.38
C LEU A 432 12.96 -15.99 -8.56
N LYS A 433 14.05 -16.72 -8.30
CA LYS A 433 14.82 -17.42 -9.33
C LYS A 433 13.98 -18.46 -10.06
N GLU A 434 13.25 -19.30 -9.33
CA GLU A 434 12.32 -20.28 -9.93
C GLU A 434 11.25 -19.58 -10.78
N SER A 435 10.70 -18.46 -10.30
CA SER A 435 9.70 -17.68 -11.08
C SER A 435 10.27 -17.08 -12.36
N VAL A 436 11.56 -16.71 -12.36
CA VAL A 436 12.29 -16.25 -13.55
C VAL A 436 12.52 -17.40 -14.52
N GLU A 437 12.97 -18.56 -14.02
CA GLU A 437 13.21 -19.76 -14.83
C GLU A 437 11.92 -20.25 -15.52
N GLU A 438 10.79 -20.30 -14.79
CA GLU A 438 9.49 -20.65 -15.35
C GLU A 438 9.03 -19.66 -16.44
N GLU A 439 9.31 -18.35 -16.30
CA GLU A 439 8.96 -17.37 -17.32
C GLU A 439 9.88 -17.43 -18.54
N ILE A 440 11.17 -17.74 -18.36
CA ILE A 440 12.14 -17.96 -19.44
C ILE A 440 11.70 -19.15 -20.28
N GLU A 441 11.35 -20.27 -19.64
CA GLU A 441 10.87 -21.49 -20.29
C GLU A 441 9.58 -21.23 -21.06
N ALA A 442 8.60 -20.56 -20.43
CA ALA A 442 7.34 -20.21 -21.08
C ALA A 442 7.53 -19.32 -22.31
N ARG A 443 8.51 -18.40 -22.28
CA ARG A 443 8.90 -17.56 -23.44
C ARG A 443 9.73 -18.33 -24.49
N GLY A 444 10.09 -19.58 -24.22
CA GLY A 444 10.92 -20.42 -25.07
C GLY A 444 12.36 -19.91 -25.20
N ILE A 445 12.88 -19.18 -24.22
CA ILE A 445 14.25 -18.66 -24.19
C ILE A 445 15.17 -19.75 -23.60
N ASP A 446 16.36 -19.93 -24.18
CA ASP A 446 17.36 -20.87 -23.65
C ASP A 446 17.91 -20.37 -22.29
N PRO A 447 17.81 -21.14 -21.19
CA PRO A 447 18.30 -20.73 -19.87
C PRO A 447 19.81 -20.46 -19.84
N GLY A 448 20.60 -21.22 -20.59
CA GLY A 448 22.05 -21.07 -20.66
C GLY A 448 22.46 -19.75 -21.32
N GLN A 449 21.76 -19.37 -22.39
CA GLN A 449 21.92 -18.08 -23.05
C GLN A 449 21.41 -16.93 -22.18
N PHE A 450 20.25 -17.09 -21.53
CA PHE A 450 19.72 -16.08 -20.61
C PHE A 450 20.70 -15.78 -19.46
N ALA A 451 21.30 -16.81 -18.87
CA ALA A 451 22.29 -16.65 -17.81
C ALA A 451 23.53 -15.85 -18.24
N LYS A 452 23.88 -15.90 -19.53
CA LYS A 452 24.97 -15.12 -20.12
C LYS A 452 24.53 -13.70 -20.48
N ASP A 453 23.39 -13.54 -21.13
CA ASP A 453 23.08 -12.29 -21.84
C ASP A 453 22.03 -11.44 -21.11
N GLY A 454 21.20 -12.06 -20.26
CA GLY A 454 20.10 -11.42 -19.52
C GLY A 454 19.03 -10.83 -20.44
N ARG A 455 18.77 -11.44 -21.59
CA ARG A 455 17.82 -10.96 -22.60
C ARG A 455 16.47 -11.66 -22.45
N TRP A 456 15.42 -10.87 -22.28
CA TRP A 456 14.02 -11.33 -22.10
C TRP A 456 13.24 -11.54 -23.41
N HIS A 457 13.94 -11.42 -24.54
CA HIS A 457 13.43 -11.55 -25.91
C HIS A 457 14.47 -12.30 -26.75
N LYS A 458 14.00 -13.08 -27.73
CA LYS A 458 14.84 -13.86 -28.64
C LYS A 458 15.62 -12.97 -29.61
#